data_AF-A0A2D6N1V9-F1
#
_entry.id   AF-A0A2D6N1V9-F1
#
_cell.length_a   1.000
_cell.length_b   1.000
_cell.length_c   1.000
_cell.angle_alpha   90.00
_cell.angle_beta   90.00
_cell.angle_gamma   90.00
#
_symmetry.space_group_name_H-M   'P 1'
#
loop_
_entity.id
_entity.type
_entity.pdbx_description
1 polymer ?
#
loop_
_entity_poly.entity_id
_entity_poly.type
_entity_poly.pdbx_seq_one_letter_code
_entity_poly.pdbx_strand_id
1 'polypeptide(L)'
;MSADEATPRPVRAITTSERSPWLGKECPHCQKPLAVSEPVVVCSKCRTPQHAVCWTANDNTCGAEGCGFSAPVRERRPRPAADGDAGSTAERPAARRTAAARQRPAAGRRPAARAARTPLALVPREALGLRMRAEVRARLERVLGGFQPEFSDAADELIATFQPDQIVEVCQRARDHAVLRFDYLRCLSGVDWQDEGREVVYHLFSTELSQKCTFKVRIPNDNPTVPTVTSVWQGANWHERETAEMFGITFAGHPYPEPLLLQRDGQGRIIPGHPLLKSFPLRPVEPPVELP
;
A
#
# COMPACT_ATOMS: atom_id res chain seq x y z
N MET A 1 11.56 -6.97 -24.82
CA MET A 1 11.68 -5.55 -25.21
C MET A 1 11.74 -4.74 -23.93
N SER A 2 12.95 -4.40 -23.48
CA SER A 2 13.12 -3.54 -22.30
C SER A 2 12.61 -2.15 -22.62
N ALA A 3 11.52 -1.75 -21.97
CA ALA A 3 11.24 -0.33 -21.78
C ALA A 3 11.95 0.06 -20.48
N ASP A 4 13.04 0.82 -20.62
CA ASP A 4 13.64 1.57 -19.52
C ASP A 4 12.54 2.27 -18.73
N GLU A 5 12.35 1.88 -17.47
CA GLU A 5 11.61 2.65 -16.49
C GLU A 5 12.44 3.89 -16.15
N ALA A 6 12.42 4.85 -17.09
CA ALA A 6 13.20 6.07 -17.00
C ALA A 6 12.73 6.84 -15.77
N THR A 7 13.56 6.85 -14.73
CA THR A 7 13.36 7.70 -13.54
C THR A 7 12.98 9.11 -14.00
N PRO A 8 11.85 9.67 -13.52
CA PRO A 8 11.36 10.96 -14.01
C PRO A 8 12.45 12.03 -13.84
N ARG A 9 12.86 12.64 -14.95
CA ARG A 9 13.87 13.70 -14.94
C ARG A 9 13.37 14.85 -14.05
N PRO A 10 14.24 15.40 -13.20
CA PRO A 10 13.79 16.41 -12.25
C PRO A 10 13.35 17.66 -13.00
N VAL A 11 12.22 18.22 -12.59
CA VAL A 11 11.56 19.29 -13.32
C VAL A 11 12.19 20.63 -12.93
N ARG A 12 12.46 21.46 -13.94
CA ARG A 12 13.07 22.78 -13.79
C ARG A 12 12.04 23.87 -14.05
N ALA A 13 11.87 24.79 -13.11
CA ALA A 13 11.10 25.99 -13.33
C ALA A 13 11.78 26.89 -14.38
N ILE A 14 10.97 27.41 -15.30
CA ILE A 14 11.37 28.33 -16.36
C ILE A 14 10.71 29.67 -16.06
N THR A 15 11.44 30.77 -16.20
CA THR A 15 10.84 32.12 -16.08
C THR A 15 10.21 32.49 -17.42
N THR A 16 8.94 32.87 -17.42
CA THR A 16 8.24 33.32 -18.63
C THR A 16 8.83 34.64 -19.13
N SER A 17 8.95 34.78 -20.45
CA SER A 17 9.28 36.04 -21.13
C SER A 17 8.07 36.54 -21.94
N GLU A 18 8.14 37.75 -22.48
CA GLU A 18 7.09 38.34 -23.34
C GLU A 18 6.75 37.48 -24.57
N ARG A 19 7.64 36.58 -24.99
CA ARG A 19 7.43 35.67 -26.13
C ARG A 19 7.06 34.24 -25.69
N SER A 20 6.77 34.03 -24.42
CA SER A 20 6.46 32.70 -23.88
C SER A 20 5.13 32.18 -24.46
N PRO A 21 5.08 30.95 -25.00
CA PRO A 21 3.83 30.35 -25.52
C PRO A 21 2.82 29.99 -24.42
N TRP A 22 3.17 30.23 -23.15
CA TRP A 22 2.35 29.92 -21.98
C TRP A 22 1.67 31.15 -21.38
N LEU A 23 2.00 32.35 -21.85
CA LEU A 23 1.44 33.59 -21.33
C LEU A 23 -0.08 33.61 -21.50
N GLY A 24 -0.81 33.99 -20.44
CA GLY A 24 -2.27 34.05 -20.45
C GLY A 24 -2.98 32.69 -20.32
N LYS A 25 -2.27 31.56 -20.36
CA LYS A 25 -2.89 30.25 -20.07
C LYS A 25 -3.21 30.14 -18.58
N GLU A 26 -4.31 29.50 -18.26
CA GLU A 26 -4.75 29.31 -16.87
C GLU A 26 -3.98 28.16 -16.20
N CYS A 27 -3.53 28.42 -14.97
CA CYS A 27 -2.95 27.39 -14.12
C CYS A 27 -4.07 26.46 -13.61
N PRO A 28 -4.01 25.14 -13.84
CA PRO A 28 -5.08 24.21 -13.44
C PRO A 28 -5.26 24.09 -11.92
N HIS A 29 -4.27 24.50 -11.12
CA HIS A 29 -4.34 24.43 -9.67
C HIS A 29 -5.00 25.66 -9.03
N CYS A 30 -4.73 26.87 -9.53
CA CYS A 30 -5.22 28.11 -8.93
C CYS A 30 -6.14 28.94 -9.84
N GLN A 31 -6.34 28.48 -11.09
CA GLN A 31 -7.18 29.10 -12.12
C GLN A 31 -6.79 30.54 -12.49
N LYS A 32 -5.58 30.97 -12.12
CA LYS A 32 -5.03 32.28 -12.50
C LYS A 32 -4.21 32.18 -13.78
N PRO A 33 -4.23 33.21 -14.64
CA PRO A 33 -3.43 33.26 -15.85
C PRO A 33 -1.94 33.43 -15.53
N LEU A 34 -1.07 32.82 -16.33
CA LEU A 34 0.39 32.96 -16.21
C LEU A 34 0.84 34.33 -16.76
N ALA A 35 1.61 35.10 -15.99
CA ALA A 35 2.11 36.42 -16.37
C ALA A 35 3.59 36.39 -16.84
N VAL A 36 4.11 37.53 -17.26
CA VAL A 36 5.51 37.71 -17.66
C VAL A 36 6.41 37.73 -16.41
N SER A 37 7.64 37.21 -16.53
CA SER A 37 8.63 37.14 -15.45
C SER A 37 8.25 36.25 -14.28
N GLU A 38 7.26 35.36 -14.45
CA GLU A 38 6.84 34.42 -13.44
C GLU A 38 7.51 33.04 -13.61
N PRO A 39 7.87 32.36 -12.51
CA PRO A 39 8.39 31.00 -12.58
C PRO A 39 7.25 30.02 -12.86
N VAL A 40 7.36 29.29 -13.97
CA VAL A 40 6.39 28.29 -14.41
C VAL A 40 7.03 26.93 -14.59
N VAL A 41 6.26 25.89 -14.35
CA VAL A 41 6.61 24.50 -14.59
C VAL A 41 5.71 23.96 -15.70
N VAL A 42 6.32 23.32 -16.71
CA VAL A 42 5.59 22.65 -17.79
C VAL A 42 5.72 21.15 -17.58
N CYS A 43 4.60 20.45 -17.44
CA CYS A 43 4.60 19.00 -17.30
C CYS A 43 5.24 18.34 -18.53
N SER A 44 6.17 17.41 -18.33
CA SER A 44 6.81 16.69 -19.43
C SER A 44 5.86 15.71 -20.15
N LYS A 45 4.82 15.24 -19.45
CA LYS A 45 3.82 14.28 -19.96
C LYS A 45 2.72 14.97 -20.77
N CYS A 46 1.93 15.85 -20.14
CA CYS A 46 0.78 16.50 -20.79
C CYS A 46 1.06 17.90 -21.36
N ARG A 47 2.26 18.46 -21.12
CA ARG A 47 2.66 19.80 -21.58
C ARG A 47 1.82 20.96 -21.01
N THR A 48 0.98 20.72 -20.01
CA THR A 48 0.22 21.76 -19.31
C THR A 48 1.14 22.64 -18.45
N PRO A 49 1.12 23.98 -18.62
CA PRO A 49 1.92 24.90 -17.82
C PRO A 49 1.20 25.27 -16.51
N GLN A 50 1.96 25.43 -15.42
CA GLN A 50 1.45 25.76 -14.09
C GLN A 50 2.43 26.69 -13.37
N HIS A 51 1.97 27.50 -12.41
CA HIS A 51 2.89 28.27 -11.56
C HIS A 51 3.81 27.32 -10.79
N ALA A 52 5.09 27.65 -10.67
CA ALA A 52 6.04 26.83 -9.93
C ALA A 52 5.62 26.64 -8.46
N VAL A 53 5.05 27.67 -7.83
CA VAL A 53 4.53 27.58 -6.46
C VAL A 53 3.34 26.62 -6.37
N CYS A 54 2.41 26.68 -7.33
CA CYS A 54 1.27 25.78 -7.39
C CYS A 54 1.69 24.33 -7.65
N TRP A 55 2.73 24.13 -8.47
CA TRP A 55 3.33 22.81 -8.69
C TRP A 55 3.87 22.22 -7.38
N THR A 56 4.64 22.99 -6.62
CA THR A 56 5.18 22.56 -5.33
C THR A 56 4.08 22.35 -4.29
N ALA A 57 3.09 23.24 -4.23
CA ALA A 57 1.94 23.12 -3.33
C ALA A 57 1.07 21.89 -3.65
N ASN A 58 1.08 21.43 -4.90
CA ASN A 58 0.40 20.21 -5.33
C ASN A 58 1.32 18.98 -5.28
N ASP A 59 2.17 18.88 -4.25
CA ASP A 59 3.09 17.74 -4.02
C ASP A 59 3.92 17.39 -5.27
N ASN A 60 4.42 18.40 -5.99
CA ASN A 60 5.17 18.28 -7.25
C ASN A 60 4.46 17.48 -8.36
N THR A 61 3.13 17.52 -8.34
CA THR A 61 2.28 16.77 -9.25
C THR A 61 1.56 17.69 -10.23
N CYS A 62 1.36 17.22 -11.46
CA CYS A 62 0.57 17.93 -12.45
C CYS A 62 -0.92 17.95 -12.05
N GLY A 63 -1.45 19.13 -11.72
CA GLY A 63 -2.85 19.33 -11.35
C GLY A 63 -3.88 19.30 -12.49
N ALA A 64 -3.50 18.93 -13.72
CA ALA A 64 -4.44 18.71 -14.80
C ALA A 64 -5.11 17.33 -14.64
N GLU A 65 -6.44 17.27 -14.78
CA GLU A 65 -7.22 16.04 -14.61
C GLU A 65 -6.61 14.87 -15.41
N GLY A 66 -6.39 13.73 -14.75
CA GLY A 66 -5.88 12.50 -15.38
C GLY A 66 -4.39 12.47 -15.75
N CYS A 67 -3.60 13.54 -15.53
CA CYS A 67 -2.19 13.54 -15.93
C CYS A 67 -1.31 12.60 -15.06
N GLY A 68 -1.57 12.54 -13.75
CA GLY A 68 -0.93 11.59 -12.82
C GLY A 68 0.61 11.64 -12.79
N PHE A 69 1.23 12.74 -13.21
CA PHE A 69 2.68 12.92 -13.24
C PHE A 69 3.16 13.59 -11.96
N SER A 70 4.01 12.91 -11.19
CA SER A 70 4.75 13.45 -10.05
C SER A 70 6.25 13.38 -10.36
N ALA A 71 6.98 14.48 -10.15
CA ALA A 71 8.41 14.50 -10.42
C ALA A 71 9.21 15.23 -9.35
N PRO A 72 10.42 14.75 -9.03
CA PRO A 72 11.29 15.43 -8.08
C PRO A 72 11.70 16.81 -8.62
N VAL A 73 11.65 17.85 -7.79
CA VAL A 73 12.16 19.18 -8.16
C VAL A 73 13.66 19.18 -7.95
N ARG A 74 14.41 19.70 -8.93
CA ARG A 74 15.85 19.88 -8.76
C ARG A 74 16.10 21.05 -7.82
N GLU A 75 16.57 20.78 -6.62
CA GLU A 75 17.12 21.84 -5.76
C GLU A 75 18.27 22.55 -6.50
N ARG A 76 18.25 23.88 -6.48
CA ARG A 76 19.38 24.66 -7.00
C ARG A 76 20.56 24.44 -6.07
N ARG A 77 21.46 23.54 -6.43
CA ARG A 77 22.76 23.40 -5.76
C ARG A 77 23.52 24.73 -5.92
N PRO A 78 23.89 25.43 -4.82
CA PRO A 78 24.84 26.53 -4.93
C PRO A 78 26.16 25.97 -5.46
N ARG A 79 26.76 26.68 -6.41
CA ARG A 79 27.99 26.24 -7.10
C ARG A 79 29.16 26.27 -6.11
N PRO A 80 29.79 25.14 -5.76
CA PRO A 80 30.97 25.17 -4.91
C PRO A 80 32.21 25.56 -5.73
N ALA A 81 33.12 26.30 -5.10
CA ALA A 81 34.48 26.51 -5.57
C ALA A 81 35.30 25.21 -5.46
N ALA A 82 36.35 25.10 -6.28
CA ALA A 82 37.20 23.92 -6.43
C ALA A 82 38.17 23.72 -5.25
N ASP A 83 38.90 22.59 -5.32
CA ASP A 83 40.01 22.09 -4.48
C ASP A 83 39.56 21.20 -3.30
N GLY A 84 40.15 20.04 -2.98
CA GLY A 84 41.25 19.26 -3.54
C GLY A 84 41.39 17.95 -2.73
N ASP A 85 42.16 17.04 -3.31
CA ASP A 85 42.59 15.66 -2.99
C ASP A 85 42.64 15.10 -1.54
N ALA A 86 42.41 13.78 -1.43
CA ALA A 86 43.31 12.76 -0.85
C ALA A 86 42.56 11.51 -0.35
N GLY A 87 42.81 10.38 -1.00
CA GLY A 87 42.29 9.06 -0.65
C GLY A 87 43.03 8.33 0.47
N SER A 88 42.41 7.27 0.98
CA SER A 88 43.05 6.27 1.83
C SER A 88 42.31 4.93 1.71
N THR A 89 43.06 3.92 1.27
CA THR A 89 42.70 2.51 1.10
C THR A 89 43.09 1.70 2.34
N ALA A 90 42.22 0.80 2.83
CA ALA A 90 42.65 -0.33 3.66
C ALA A 90 41.66 -1.52 3.55
N GLU A 91 42.15 -2.64 3.01
CA GLU A 91 41.48 -3.94 2.92
C GLU A 91 41.48 -4.70 4.26
N ARG A 92 40.45 -5.53 4.48
CA ARG A 92 40.24 -6.37 5.68
C ARG A 92 40.62 -7.82 5.38
N PRO A 93 41.43 -8.50 6.22
CA PRO A 93 41.73 -9.92 6.03
C PRO A 93 40.65 -10.84 6.61
N ALA A 94 40.45 -11.99 5.94
CA ALA A 94 39.48 -13.02 6.25
C ALA A 94 39.99 -13.99 7.34
N ALA A 95 39.13 -14.30 8.33
CA ALA A 95 39.42 -15.29 9.37
C ALA A 95 38.74 -16.63 9.08
N ARG A 96 39.55 -17.69 9.13
CA ARG A 96 39.25 -19.12 8.99
C ARG A 96 38.32 -19.60 10.11
N ARG A 97 37.25 -20.33 9.77
CA ARG A 97 36.37 -21.03 10.74
C ARG A 97 36.91 -22.43 11.03
N THR A 98 37.19 -22.74 12.29
CA THR A 98 37.32 -24.12 12.77
C THR A 98 36.03 -24.55 13.46
N ALA A 99 35.49 -25.69 13.05
CA ALA A 99 34.33 -26.33 13.66
C ALA A 99 34.79 -27.21 14.82
N ALA A 100 34.34 -26.91 16.04
CA ALA A 100 34.44 -27.81 17.18
C ALA A 100 33.03 -28.06 17.72
N ALA A 101 32.60 -29.32 17.62
CA ALA A 101 31.35 -29.82 18.16
C ALA A 101 31.33 -29.64 19.69
N ARG A 102 30.35 -28.90 20.21
CA ARG A 102 30.06 -28.84 21.65
C ARG A 102 28.86 -29.74 21.95
N GLN A 103 29.09 -30.69 22.86
CA GLN A 103 28.09 -31.61 23.39
C GLN A 103 27.00 -30.83 24.16
N ARG A 104 25.77 -31.32 24.05
CA ARG A 104 24.56 -30.71 24.60
C ARG A 104 24.37 -31.17 26.06
N PRO A 105 24.34 -30.26 27.05
CA PRO A 105 24.13 -30.67 28.43
C PRO A 105 22.66 -31.06 28.69
N ALA A 106 22.49 -31.96 29.66
CA ALA A 106 21.23 -32.55 30.07
C ALA A 106 20.19 -31.52 30.53
N ALA A 107 18.91 -31.86 30.32
CA ALA A 107 17.74 -31.02 30.56
C ALA A 107 17.63 -30.57 32.02
N GLY A 108 17.98 -29.31 32.28
CA GLY A 108 17.66 -28.63 33.53
C GLY A 108 16.16 -28.32 33.62
N ARG A 109 15.63 -28.37 34.85
CA ARG A 109 14.22 -28.06 35.21
C ARG A 109 13.75 -26.76 34.53
N ARG A 110 12.58 -26.85 33.89
CA ARG A 110 11.86 -25.74 33.22
C ARG A 110 11.67 -24.58 34.20
N PRO A 111 12.27 -23.38 33.97
CA PRO A 111 12.03 -22.24 34.84
C PRO A 111 10.57 -21.80 34.72
N ALA A 112 10.04 -21.32 35.85
CA ALA A 112 8.68 -20.84 36.02
C ALA A 112 8.30 -19.78 34.98
N ALA A 113 6.99 -19.68 34.73
CA ALA A 113 6.29 -18.81 33.80
C ALA A 113 7.11 -17.61 33.30
N ARG A 114 7.39 -17.60 31.99
CA ARG A 114 7.98 -16.47 31.27
C ARG A 114 7.19 -15.21 31.65
N ALA A 115 7.84 -14.27 32.33
CA ALA A 115 7.26 -12.97 32.66
C ALA A 115 6.54 -12.42 31.42
N ALA A 116 5.31 -11.94 31.62
CA ALA A 116 4.54 -11.30 30.56
C ALA A 116 5.44 -10.27 29.88
N ARG A 117 5.77 -10.50 28.60
CA ARG A 117 6.60 -9.56 27.85
C ARG A 117 5.81 -8.27 27.81
N THR A 118 6.39 -7.18 28.31
CA THR A 118 5.85 -5.84 28.10
C THR A 118 5.50 -5.71 26.62
N PRO A 119 4.24 -5.36 26.26
CA PRO A 119 3.90 -5.12 24.87
C PRO A 119 4.92 -4.15 24.29
N LEU A 120 5.52 -4.50 23.16
CA LEU A 120 6.36 -3.56 22.44
C LEU A 120 5.47 -2.35 22.16
N ALA A 121 5.85 -1.20 22.71
CA ALA A 121 5.18 0.05 22.39
C ALA A 121 5.25 0.22 20.87
N LEU A 122 4.11 0.42 20.22
CA LEU A 122 4.07 0.69 18.79
C LEU A 122 4.90 1.94 18.52
N VAL A 123 5.77 1.87 17.52
CA VAL A 123 6.55 3.03 17.08
C VAL A 123 5.56 4.08 16.58
N PRO A 124 5.64 5.35 17.03
CA PRO A 124 4.75 6.41 16.58
C PRO A 124 4.79 6.57 15.05
N ARG A 125 3.64 6.88 14.42
CA ARG A 125 3.50 7.02 12.96
C ARG A 125 4.49 8.03 12.38
N GLU A 126 4.70 9.11 13.11
CA GLU A 126 5.57 10.23 12.75
C GLU A 126 7.02 9.77 12.65
N ALA A 127 7.46 8.91 13.58
CA ALA A 127 8.80 8.34 13.58
C ALA A 127 9.04 7.36 12.41
N LEU A 128 7.96 6.81 11.84
CA LEU A 128 7.98 5.98 10.63
C LEU A 128 7.88 6.81 9.33
N GLY A 129 7.79 8.14 9.43
CA GLY A 129 7.58 9.02 8.28
C GLY A 129 6.19 8.85 7.65
N LEU A 130 5.23 8.28 8.39
CA LEU A 130 3.88 8.07 7.90
C LEU A 130 3.03 9.32 8.07
N ARG A 131 2.22 9.62 7.06
CA ARG A 131 1.25 10.71 7.13
C ARG A 131 0.26 10.53 8.29
N MET A 132 -0.11 11.64 8.93
CA MET A 132 -1.10 11.68 10.02
C MET A 132 -2.47 11.17 9.57
N ARG A 133 -3.17 10.45 10.47
CA ARG A 133 -4.51 9.89 10.17
C ARG A 133 -5.52 10.95 9.76
N ALA A 134 -5.52 12.11 10.43
CA ALA A 134 -6.41 13.22 10.11
C ALA A 134 -6.21 13.73 8.67
N GLU A 135 -4.97 13.81 8.18
CA GLU A 135 -4.68 14.21 6.80
C GLU A 135 -5.12 13.16 5.79
N VAL A 136 -4.90 11.88 6.09
CA VAL A 136 -5.36 10.77 5.25
C VAL A 136 -6.89 10.77 5.17
N ARG A 137 -7.57 10.98 6.30
CA ARG A 137 -9.04 11.11 6.37
C ARG A 137 -9.54 12.26 5.51
N ALA A 138 -8.97 13.45 5.63
CA ALA A 138 -9.35 14.60 4.81
C ALA A 138 -9.14 14.37 3.31
N ARG A 139 -8.07 13.64 2.92
CA ARG A 139 -7.82 13.25 1.52
C ARG A 139 -8.86 12.22 1.04
N LEU A 140 -9.21 11.23 1.86
CA LEU A 140 -10.24 10.25 1.55
C LEU A 140 -11.61 10.90 1.43
N GLU A 141 -12.00 11.79 2.34
CA GLU A 141 -13.27 12.52 2.27
C GLU A 141 -13.38 13.35 0.99
N ARG A 142 -12.30 14.01 0.59
CA ARG A 142 -12.28 14.81 -0.65
C ARG A 142 -12.53 13.97 -1.91
N VAL A 143 -12.00 12.76 -1.97
CA VAL A 143 -11.98 11.94 -3.20
C VAL A 143 -13.09 10.89 -3.22
N LEU A 144 -13.39 10.32 -2.05
CA LEU A 144 -14.31 9.20 -1.86
C LEU A 144 -15.55 9.58 -1.05
N GLY A 145 -15.73 10.85 -0.67
CA GLY A 145 -16.89 11.29 0.11
C GLY A 145 -18.25 11.00 -0.56
N GLY A 146 -18.29 10.92 -1.89
CA GLY A 146 -19.49 10.53 -2.64
C GLY A 146 -19.96 9.08 -2.38
N PHE A 147 -19.08 8.20 -1.91
CA PHE A 147 -19.41 6.82 -1.51
C PHE A 147 -19.84 6.70 -0.04
N GLN A 148 -19.91 7.82 0.68
CA GLN A 148 -20.34 7.88 2.08
C GLN A 148 -19.59 6.89 3.01
N PRO A 149 -18.24 6.89 3.02
CA PRO A 149 -17.47 6.01 3.89
C PRO A 149 -17.74 6.25 5.37
N GLU A 150 -17.89 5.16 6.13
CA GLU A 150 -17.87 5.22 7.59
C GLU A 150 -16.41 5.12 8.08
N PHE A 151 -15.95 6.14 8.81
CA PHE A 151 -14.59 6.19 9.32
C PHE A 151 -14.49 5.72 10.76
N SER A 152 -13.48 4.92 11.06
CA SER A 152 -13.09 4.54 12.42
C SER A 152 -11.57 4.44 12.54
N ASP A 153 -11.06 4.37 13.77
CA ASP A 153 -9.65 4.22 14.06
C ASP A 153 -9.39 2.89 14.79
N ALA A 154 -8.34 2.18 14.40
CA ALA A 154 -7.87 0.99 15.12
C ALA A 154 -6.35 0.98 15.20
N ALA A 155 -5.81 0.90 16.41
CA ALA A 155 -4.37 1.00 16.69
C ALA A 155 -3.73 2.20 15.95
N ASP A 156 -2.87 1.96 14.97
CA ASP A 156 -2.18 2.97 14.17
C ASP A 156 -2.77 3.14 12.75
N GLU A 157 -3.94 2.58 12.45
CA GLU A 157 -4.60 2.64 11.14
C GLU A 157 -5.92 3.41 11.17
N LEU A 158 -6.17 4.14 10.09
CA LEU A 158 -7.48 4.71 9.75
C LEU A 158 -8.24 3.68 8.93
N ILE A 159 -9.49 3.41 9.31
CA ILE A 159 -10.39 2.48 8.65
C ILE A 159 -11.48 3.27 7.92
N ALA A 160 -11.79 2.88 6.70
CA ALA A 160 -12.95 3.35 5.93
C ALA A 160 -13.80 2.16 5.49
N THR A 161 -15.06 2.10 5.94
CA THR A 161 -16.00 1.04 5.59
C THR A 161 -16.88 1.47 4.42
N PHE A 162 -17.07 0.59 3.44
CA PHE A 162 -17.84 0.83 2.23
C PHE A 162 -18.86 -0.29 1.99
N GLN A 163 -19.81 -0.03 1.09
CA GLN A 163 -20.74 -1.04 0.61
C GLN A 163 -20.06 -2.02 -0.38
N PRO A 164 -20.45 -3.31 -0.40
CA PRO A 164 -19.80 -4.32 -1.25
C PRO A 164 -19.85 -4.03 -2.75
N ASP A 165 -20.93 -3.45 -3.23
CA ASP A 165 -21.17 -3.14 -4.65
C ASP A 165 -20.25 -2.02 -5.18
N GLN A 166 -19.78 -1.14 -4.29
CA GLN A 166 -18.95 0.01 -4.64
C GLN A 166 -17.44 -0.28 -4.58
N ILE A 167 -17.04 -1.44 -4.05
CA ILE A 167 -15.65 -1.68 -3.65
C ILE A 167 -14.66 -1.54 -4.81
N VAL A 168 -15.03 -2.00 -6.01
CA VAL A 168 -14.13 -1.94 -7.18
C VAL A 168 -13.85 -0.50 -7.56
N GLU A 169 -14.89 0.33 -7.66
CA GLU A 169 -14.74 1.74 -8.04
C GLU A 169 -13.97 2.53 -6.97
N VAL A 170 -14.28 2.28 -5.70
CA VAL A 170 -13.57 2.87 -4.55
C VAL A 170 -12.10 2.51 -4.58
N CYS A 171 -11.77 1.23 -4.76
CA CYS A 171 -10.40 0.74 -4.84
C CYS A 171 -9.65 1.31 -6.05
N GLN A 172 -10.28 1.35 -7.24
CA GLN A 172 -9.70 1.97 -8.43
C GLN A 172 -9.39 3.45 -8.20
N ARG A 173 -10.34 4.22 -7.67
CA ARG A 173 -10.14 5.64 -7.39
C ARG A 173 -9.10 5.85 -6.30
N ALA A 174 -9.05 5.00 -5.27
CA ALA A 174 -8.04 5.04 -4.23
C ALA A 174 -6.62 4.79 -4.76
N ARG A 175 -6.45 3.86 -5.72
CA ARG A 175 -5.18 3.56 -6.39
C ARG A 175 -4.77 4.70 -7.34
N ASP A 176 -5.69 5.14 -8.20
CA ASP A 176 -5.36 5.98 -9.35
C ASP A 176 -5.32 7.48 -9.03
N HIS A 177 -6.07 7.92 -8.01
CA HIS A 177 -6.15 9.33 -7.68
C HIS A 177 -4.85 9.85 -7.05
N ALA A 178 -4.32 10.96 -7.59
CA ALA A 178 -2.99 11.47 -7.27
C ALA A 178 -2.77 11.84 -5.79
N VAL A 179 -3.82 12.21 -5.06
CA VAL A 179 -3.72 12.56 -3.62
C VAL A 179 -3.87 11.34 -2.69
N LEU A 180 -4.29 10.18 -3.21
CA LEU A 180 -4.48 8.94 -2.44
C LEU A 180 -3.39 7.91 -2.75
N ARG A 181 -3.17 7.61 -4.03
CA ARG A 181 -2.10 6.74 -4.53
C ARG A 181 -1.91 5.46 -3.73
N PHE A 182 -2.98 4.74 -3.40
CA PHE A 182 -2.84 3.44 -2.75
C PHE A 182 -2.37 2.38 -3.76
N ASP A 183 -1.10 2.49 -4.16
CA ASP A 183 -0.46 1.67 -5.20
C ASP A 183 -0.17 0.23 -4.72
N TYR A 184 -0.17 -0.01 -3.41
CA TYR A 184 0.18 -1.31 -2.84
C TYR A 184 -0.94 -1.87 -1.94
N LEU A 185 -1.54 -2.98 -2.38
CA LEU A 185 -2.37 -3.85 -1.53
C LEU A 185 -1.45 -4.76 -0.71
N ARG A 186 -1.29 -4.46 0.57
CA ARG A 186 -0.40 -5.18 1.49
C ARG A 186 -0.95 -6.54 1.87
N CYS A 187 -2.26 -6.62 2.08
CA CYS A 187 -2.96 -7.82 2.53
C CYS A 187 -4.45 -7.65 2.26
N LEU A 188 -5.12 -8.75 1.94
CA LEU A 188 -6.58 -8.86 1.98
C LEU A 188 -6.93 -10.07 2.82
N SER A 189 -7.85 -9.89 3.78
CA SER A 189 -8.25 -10.93 4.72
C SER A 189 -9.75 -10.94 4.96
N GLY A 190 -10.27 -12.08 5.41
CA GLY A 190 -11.62 -12.23 5.90
C GLY A 190 -11.71 -12.12 7.42
N VAL A 191 -12.88 -11.72 7.92
CA VAL A 191 -13.25 -11.80 9.33
C VAL A 191 -14.63 -12.42 9.44
N ASP A 192 -14.78 -13.43 10.29
CA ASP A 192 -16.06 -14.05 10.61
C ASP A 192 -16.69 -13.35 11.82
N TRP A 193 -17.78 -12.62 11.59
CA TRP A 193 -18.59 -11.98 12.64
C TRP A 193 -19.77 -12.86 13.09
N GLN A 194 -19.75 -14.16 12.77
CA GLN A 194 -20.80 -15.13 13.08
C GLN A 194 -22.14 -14.62 12.53
N ASP A 195 -23.16 -14.46 13.37
CA ASP A 195 -24.51 -14.08 12.96
C ASP A 195 -24.58 -12.70 12.27
N GLU A 196 -23.62 -11.81 12.53
CA GLU A 196 -23.56 -10.47 11.91
C GLU A 196 -23.00 -10.48 10.48
N GLY A 197 -22.52 -11.62 9.99
CA GLY A 197 -21.98 -11.77 8.64
C GLY A 197 -20.47 -11.97 8.59
N ARG A 198 -19.91 -11.68 7.42
CA ARG A 198 -18.47 -11.74 7.15
C ARG A 198 -17.99 -10.35 6.76
N GLU A 199 -16.71 -10.08 6.96
CA GLU A 199 -16.09 -8.83 6.54
C GLU A 199 -14.85 -9.13 5.71
N VAL A 200 -14.66 -8.38 4.62
CA VAL A 200 -13.40 -8.39 3.86
C VAL A 200 -12.64 -7.11 4.16
N VAL A 201 -11.37 -7.27 4.50
CA VAL A 201 -10.48 -6.19 4.95
C VAL A 201 -9.36 -6.04 3.94
N TYR A 202 -9.20 -4.84 3.39
CA TYR A 202 -8.18 -4.49 2.42
C TYR A 202 -7.17 -3.56 3.07
N HIS A 203 -5.96 -4.04 3.31
CA HIS A 203 -4.89 -3.25 3.89
C HIS A 203 -4.10 -2.54 2.79
N LEU A 204 -4.25 -1.22 2.70
CA LEU A 204 -3.69 -0.42 1.63
C LEU A 204 -2.52 0.42 2.10
N PHE A 205 -1.53 0.56 1.22
CA PHE A 205 -0.37 1.41 1.42
C PHE A 205 -0.09 2.21 0.15
N SER A 206 0.30 3.47 0.35
CA SER A 206 0.87 4.31 -0.70
C SER A 206 2.38 4.39 -0.47
N THR A 207 3.15 3.85 -1.40
CA THR A 207 4.62 3.88 -1.33
C THR A 207 5.17 5.27 -1.63
N GLU A 208 4.50 6.03 -2.49
CA GLU A 208 4.90 7.40 -2.85
C GLU A 208 4.54 8.42 -1.77
N LEU A 209 3.34 8.31 -1.17
CA LEU A 209 2.83 9.31 -0.22
C LEU A 209 3.06 8.93 1.25
N SER A 210 3.70 7.78 1.50
CA SER A 210 3.95 7.22 2.84
C SER A 210 2.71 7.25 3.72
N GLN A 211 1.58 6.76 3.18
CA GLN A 211 0.32 6.73 3.90
C GLN A 211 -0.33 5.35 3.81
N LYS A 212 -1.00 4.96 4.90
CA LYS A 212 -1.71 3.69 4.99
C LYS A 212 -3.13 3.89 5.50
N CYS A 213 -4.04 3.06 4.99
CA CYS A 213 -5.45 3.01 5.33
C CYS A 213 -5.95 1.58 5.14
N THR A 214 -7.00 1.22 5.87
CA THR A 214 -7.68 -0.07 5.71
C THR A 214 -9.09 0.16 5.21
N PHE A 215 -9.47 -0.48 4.11
CA PHE A 215 -10.85 -0.52 3.65
C PHE A 215 -11.55 -1.76 4.18
N LYS A 216 -12.83 -1.62 4.51
CA LYS A 216 -13.65 -2.73 4.99
C LYS A 216 -14.95 -2.81 4.22
N VAL A 217 -15.41 -4.03 4.04
CA VAL A 217 -16.71 -4.34 3.44
C VAL A 217 -17.38 -5.40 4.29
N ARG A 218 -18.57 -5.11 4.81
CA ARG A 218 -19.41 -6.10 5.49
C ARG A 218 -20.33 -6.79 4.49
N ILE A 219 -20.42 -8.10 4.59
CA ILE A 219 -21.12 -8.98 3.66
C ILE A 219 -22.06 -9.88 4.48
N PRO A 220 -23.34 -10.01 4.09
CA PRO A 220 -24.26 -10.92 4.76
C PRO A 220 -23.80 -12.38 4.64
N ASN A 221 -24.25 -13.22 5.57
CA ASN A 221 -23.98 -14.66 5.51
C ASN A 221 -24.78 -15.38 4.43
N ASP A 222 -25.92 -14.84 4.04
CA ASP A 222 -26.70 -15.34 2.93
C ASP A 222 -26.01 -14.94 1.63
N ASN A 223 -25.45 -15.92 0.93
CA ASN A 223 -24.64 -15.75 -0.27
C ASN A 223 -23.49 -14.72 -0.14
N PRO A 224 -22.44 -15.01 0.67
CA PRO A 224 -21.38 -14.06 0.96
C PRO A 224 -20.52 -13.77 -0.29
N THR A 225 -20.89 -12.74 -1.04
CA THR A 225 -20.28 -12.40 -2.32
C THR A 225 -19.82 -10.94 -2.33
N VAL A 226 -18.63 -10.70 -2.89
CA VAL A 226 -18.10 -9.36 -3.15
C VAL A 226 -17.40 -9.35 -4.51
N PRO A 227 -17.40 -8.25 -5.28
CA PRO A 227 -16.62 -8.16 -6.51
C PRO A 227 -15.10 -8.30 -6.27
N THR A 228 -14.39 -8.94 -7.20
CA THR A 228 -12.92 -9.02 -7.18
C THR A 228 -12.26 -7.64 -7.39
N VAL A 229 -11.13 -7.41 -6.73
CA VAL A 229 -10.24 -6.26 -6.97
C VAL A 229 -8.94 -6.65 -7.67
N THR A 230 -8.88 -7.85 -8.26
CA THR A 230 -7.73 -8.33 -9.07
C THR A 230 -7.41 -7.42 -10.27
N SER A 231 -8.40 -6.74 -10.82
CA SER A 231 -8.22 -5.72 -11.88
C SER A 231 -7.60 -4.43 -11.36
N VAL A 232 -7.66 -4.20 -10.04
CA VAL A 232 -7.07 -3.05 -9.35
C VAL A 232 -5.66 -3.36 -8.87
N TRP A 233 -5.47 -4.45 -8.15
CA TRP A 233 -4.16 -4.93 -7.73
C TRP A 233 -4.00 -6.39 -8.12
N GLN A 234 -3.02 -6.70 -8.96
CA GLN A 234 -2.75 -8.09 -9.36
C GLN A 234 -2.43 -8.99 -8.17
N GLY A 235 -1.81 -8.44 -7.12
CA GLY A 235 -1.54 -9.14 -5.86
C GLY A 235 -2.80 -9.62 -5.12
N ALA A 236 -3.98 -9.05 -5.42
CA ALA A 236 -5.23 -9.50 -4.83
C ALA A 236 -5.58 -10.95 -5.21
N ASN A 237 -5.07 -11.47 -6.33
CA ASN A 237 -5.42 -12.81 -6.82
C ASN A 237 -5.20 -13.91 -5.77
N TRP A 238 -4.06 -13.89 -5.10
CA TRP A 238 -3.75 -14.91 -4.09
C TRP A 238 -4.53 -14.68 -2.81
N HIS A 239 -4.63 -13.43 -2.36
CA HIS A 239 -5.34 -13.09 -1.12
C HIS A 239 -6.85 -13.35 -1.21
N GLU A 240 -7.47 -13.08 -2.36
CA GLU A 240 -8.88 -13.38 -2.58
C GLU A 240 -9.13 -14.89 -2.61
N ARG A 241 -8.25 -15.69 -3.23
CA ARG A 241 -8.35 -17.16 -3.21
C ARG A 241 -8.18 -17.75 -1.82
N GLU A 242 -7.19 -17.28 -1.07
CA GLU A 242 -7.00 -17.65 0.34
C GLU A 242 -8.23 -17.29 1.17
N THR A 243 -8.73 -16.07 1.04
CA THR A 243 -9.90 -15.60 1.80
C THR A 243 -11.17 -16.37 1.42
N ALA A 244 -11.36 -16.67 0.14
CA ALA A 244 -12.48 -17.47 -0.35
C ALA A 244 -12.46 -18.88 0.25
N GLU A 245 -11.30 -19.53 0.23
CA GLU A 245 -11.12 -20.88 0.74
C GLU A 245 -11.24 -20.95 2.26
N MET A 246 -10.70 -19.96 2.99
CA MET A 246 -10.68 -19.96 4.44
C MET A 246 -11.98 -19.49 5.11
N PHE A 247 -12.75 -18.59 4.45
CA PHE A 247 -13.96 -17.97 5.01
C PHE A 247 -15.24 -18.26 4.21
N GLY A 248 -15.14 -18.91 3.05
CA GLY A 248 -16.29 -19.21 2.20
C GLY A 248 -16.87 -17.98 1.52
N ILE A 249 -16.04 -16.99 1.19
CA ILE A 249 -16.46 -15.74 0.52
C ILE A 249 -16.26 -15.89 -1.00
N THR A 250 -17.27 -15.58 -1.79
CA THR A 250 -17.18 -15.61 -3.25
C THR A 250 -16.71 -14.25 -3.79
N PHE A 251 -15.60 -14.25 -4.54
CA PHE A 251 -15.11 -13.06 -5.25
C PHE A 251 -15.61 -13.06 -6.70
N ALA A 252 -16.68 -12.30 -6.96
CA ALA A 252 -17.33 -12.27 -8.27
C ALA A 252 -16.40 -11.65 -9.33
N GLY A 253 -16.25 -12.36 -10.47
CA GLY A 253 -15.37 -11.94 -11.57
C GLY A 253 -13.89 -12.29 -11.38
N HIS A 254 -13.52 -13.02 -10.32
CA HIS A 254 -12.13 -13.43 -10.10
C HIS A 254 -11.63 -14.30 -11.26
N PRO A 255 -10.44 -14.03 -11.84
CA PRO A 255 -9.98 -14.70 -13.06
C PRO A 255 -9.58 -16.18 -12.85
N TYR A 256 -9.27 -16.57 -11.62
CA TYR A 256 -8.83 -17.93 -11.29
C TYR A 256 -9.30 -18.36 -9.89
N PRO A 257 -10.61 -18.62 -9.69
CA PRO A 257 -11.22 -18.89 -8.38
C PRO A 257 -10.97 -20.34 -7.92
N GLU A 258 -9.74 -20.82 -8.07
CA GLU A 258 -9.34 -22.16 -7.63
C GLU A 258 -8.78 -22.11 -6.20
N PRO A 259 -9.05 -23.13 -5.37
CA PRO A 259 -8.50 -23.24 -4.03
C PRO A 259 -6.96 -23.19 -4.00
N LEU A 260 -6.37 -22.72 -2.90
CA LEU A 260 -4.95 -22.34 -2.83
C LEU A 260 -4.16 -23.09 -1.75
N LEU A 261 -4.74 -23.28 -0.56
CA LEU A 261 -4.05 -23.69 0.66
C LEU A 261 -4.48 -25.05 1.21
N LEU A 262 -5.76 -25.42 1.09
CA LEU A 262 -6.26 -26.64 1.72
C LEU A 262 -5.69 -27.87 1.01
N GLN A 263 -5.30 -28.83 1.85
CA GLN A 263 -4.81 -30.11 1.37
C GLN A 263 -5.92 -30.87 0.66
N ARG A 264 -5.50 -31.67 -0.31
CA ARG A 264 -6.35 -32.64 -0.96
C ARG A 264 -6.26 -33.97 -0.22
N ASP A 265 -7.39 -34.66 -0.09
CA ASP A 265 -7.46 -36.01 0.44
C ASP A 265 -6.76 -37.01 -0.48
N GLY A 266 -6.71 -38.29 -0.06
CA GLY A 266 -6.11 -39.37 -0.87
C GLY A 266 -6.81 -39.62 -2.20
N GLN A 267 -7.97 -38.99 -2.44
CA GLN A 267 -8.74 -39.03 -3.67
C GLN A 267 -8.62 -37.73 -4.48
N GLY A 268 -7.74 -36.80 -4.08
CA GLY A 268 -7.49 -35.53 -4.77
C GLY A 268 -8.54 -34.44 -4.53
N ARG A 269 -9.49 -34.65 -3.61
CA ARG A 269 -10.57 -33.70 -3.30
C ARG A 269 -10.15 -32.80 -2.16
N ILE A 270 -10.58 -31.55 -2.19
CA ILE A 270 -10.27 -30.61 -1.12
C ILE A 270 -11.06 -31.00 0.13
N ILE A 271 -10.38 -30.98 1.28
CA ILE A 271 -11.03 -31.24 2.57
C ILE A 271 -12.17 -30.22 2.76
N PRO A 272 -13.41 -30.68 3.02
CA PRO A 272 -14.56 -29.79 3.05
C PRO A 272 -14.52 -28.82 4.23
N GLY A 273 -15.03 -27.61 3.99
CA GLY A 273 -15.23 -26.57 5.00
C GLY A 273 -14.26 -25.39 4.89
N HIS A 274 -14.40 -24.46 5.83
CA HIS A 274 -13.71 -23.16 5.85
C HIS A 274 -13.04 -22.98 7.23
N PRO A 275 -11.76 -23.34 7.38
CA PRO A 275 -11.16 -23.51 8.71
C PRO A 275 -11.08 -22.26 9.58
N LEU A 276 -11.19 -21.06 8.99
CA LEU A 276 -11.14 -19.80 9.74
C LEU A 276 -12.52 -19.27 10.12
N LEU A 277 -13.60 -20.01 9.82
CA LEU A 277 -14.90 -19.76 10.42
C LEU A 277 -14.88 -20.19 11.89
N LYS A 278 -15.47 -19.37 12.77
CA LYS A 278 -15.54 -19.63 14.20
C LYS A 278 -16.41 -20.84 14.54
N SER A 279 -17.30 -21.24 13.63
CA SER A 279 -18.09 -22.46 13.73
C SER A 279 -17.33 -23.73 13.31
N PHE A 280 -16.15 -23.60 12.70
CA PHE A 280 -15.38 -24.75 12.23
C PHE A 280 -14.77 -25.52 13.42
N PRO A 281 -14.98 -26.84 13.51
CA PRO A 281 -14.51 -27.62 14.64
C PRO A 281 -12.99 -27.75 14.64
N LEU A 282 -12.33 -27.29 15.71
CA LEU A 282 -10.91 -27.55 15.94
C LEU A 282 -10.72 -29.00 16.37
N ARG A 283 -9.69 -29.64 15.81
CA ARG A 283 -9.29 -30.97 16.29
C ARG A 283 -8.69 -30.87 17.70
N PRO A 284 -9.07 -31.76 18.65
CA PRO A 284 -8.54 -31.73 20.00
C PRO A 284 -7.02 -32.02 20.07
N VAL A 285 -6.54 -32.90 19.18
CA VAL A 285 -5.15 -33.35 19.11
C VAL A 285 -4.81 -33.64 17.65
N GLU A 286 -3.63 -33.20 17.22
CA GLU A 286 -3.09 -33.54 15.91
C GLU A 286 -2.58 -34.99 15.93
N PRO A 287 -2.96 -35.86 14.98
CA PRO A 287 -2.45 -37.22 14.94
C PRO A 287 -0.92 -37.19 14.79
N PRO A 288 -0.18 -38.10 15.45
CA PRO A 288 1.27 -38.15 15.34
C PRO A 288 1.67 -38.29 13.86
N VAL A 289 2.58 -37.42 13.42
CA VAL A 289 3.16 -37.52 12.08
C VAL A 289 4.08 -38.73 12.09
N GLU A 290 3.67 -39.81 11.42
CA GLU A 290 4.59 -40.88 11.05
C GLU A 290 5.49 -40.36 9.94
N LEU A 291 6.68 -39.88 10.33
CA LEU A 291 7.73 -39.53 9.37
C LEU A 291 8.28 -40.84 8.76
N PRO A 292 8.46 -40.90 7.43
CA PRO A 292 9.03 -42.06 6.76
C PRO A 292 10.49 -42.33 7.16
#